data_AF-A0A3B0XZ37-F1
#
_entry.id   AF-A0A3B0XZ37-F1
#
_cell.length_a   1.000
_cell.length_b   1.000
_cell.length_c   1.000
_cell.angle_alpha   90.00
_cell.angle_beta   90.00
_cell.angle_gamma   90.00
#
_symmetry.space_group_name_H-M   'P 1'
#
loop_
_entity.id
_entity.type
_entity.pdbx_description
1 polymer ?
#
loop_
_entity_poly.entity_id
_entity_poly.type
_entity_poly.pdbx_seq_one_letter_code
_entity_poly.pdbx_strand_id
1 'polypeptide(L)' 'MYKICVYVPEKSVETVKQALFDAGAGRIGNYDSCCWQTEGTGQFRPLAGSNPAIGSQGKVEFVRE' A
#
# COMPACT_ATOMS: atom_id res chain seq x y z
N MET A 1 0.89 13.27 16.73
CA MET A 1 1.53 12.89 15.45
C MET A 1 1.06 11.49 15.11
N TYR A 2 0.67 11.24 13.86
CA TYR A 2 0.21 9.93 13.40
C TYR A 2 1.21 9.35 12.39
N LYS A 3 1.34 8.02 12.34
CA LYS A 3 2.08 7.31 11.30
C LYS A 3 1.08 6.68 10.34
N ILE A 4 1.21 6.99 9.05
CA ILE A 4 0.48 6.31 7.99
C ILE A 4 1.28 5.05 7.62
N CYS A 5 0.63 3.90 7.66
CA CYS A 5 1.17 2.62 7.17
C CYS A 5 0.18 2.09 6.13
N VAL A 6 0.66 1.87 4.90
CA VAL A 6 -0.14 1.37 3.80
C VAL A 6 0.58 0.19 3.14
N TYR A 7 -0.20 -0.73 2.62
CA TYR A 7 0.26 -1.87 1.83
C TYR A 7 -0.21 -1.65 0.40
N VAL A 8 0.70 -1.74 -0.56
CA VAL A 8 0.47 -1.30 -1.94
C VAL A 8 1.10 -2.32 -2.89
N PRO A 9 0.40 -2.81 -3.91
CA PRO A 9 1.04 -3.68 -4.90
C PRO A 9 2.25 -3.01 -5.55
N GLU A 10 3.31 -3.78 -5.79
CA GLU A 10 4.62 -3.30 -6.32
C GLU A 10 4.47 -2.27 -7.47
N LYS A 11 3.55 -2.52 -8.41
CA LYS A 11 3.33 -1.68 -9.60
C LYS A 11 2.75 -0.28 -9.29
N SER A 12 2.18 -0.08 -8.11
CA SER A 12 1.47 1.16 -7.72
C SER A 12 2.22 1.96 -6.64
N VAL A 13 3.36 1.47 -6.15
CA VAL A 13 4.10 2.05 -5.03
C VAL A 13 4.43 3.53 -5.26
N GLU A 14 5.01 3.86 -6.42
CA GLU A 14 5.43 5.24 -6.71
C GLU A 14 4.23 6.20 -6.86
N THR A 15 3.14 5.74 -7.48
CA THR A 15 1.91 6.54 -7.61
C THR A 15 1.30 6.86 -6.25
N VAL A 16 1.27 5.89 -5.33
CA VAL A 16 0.73 6.11 -3.97
C VAL A 16 1.64 7.03 -3.16
N LYS A 17 2.97 6.85 -3.22
CA LYS A 17 3.91 7.75 -2.54
C LYS A 17 3.74 9.19 -2.99
N GLN A 18 3.69 9.43 -4.31
CA GLN A 18 3.54 10.77 -4.84
C GLN A 18 2.24 11.42 -4.33
N ALA A 19 1.12 10.68 -4.36
CA ALA A 19 -0.14 11.18 -3.84
C ALA A 19 -0.09 11.53 -2.34
N LEU A 20 0.61 10.72 -1.53
CA LEU A 20 0.82 11.01 -0.11
C LEU A 20 1.66 12.28 0.10
N PHE A 21 2.73 12.44 -0.69
CA PHE A 21 3.62 13.61 -0.60
C PHE A 21 2.93 14.89 -1.06
N ASP A 22 2.15 14.83 -2.14
CA ASP A 22 1.34 15.95 -2.64
C ASP A 22 0.29 16.37 -1.61
N ALA A 23 -0.26 15.42 -0.85
CA ALA A 23 -1.18 15.68 0.27
C ALA A 23 -0.48 16.21 1.54
N GLY A 24 0.86 16.31 1.54
CA GLY A 24 1.66 16.87 2.63
C GLY A 24 2.19 15.84 3.63
N ALA A 25 1.94 14.54 3.44
CA ALA A 25 2.56 13.50 4.27
C ALA A 25 4.08 13.45 4.01
N GLY A 26 4.85 13.03 5.01
CA GLY A 26 6.31 12.92 4.86
C GLY A 26 7.06 14.24 4.88
N ARG A 27 6.42 15.37 5.24
CA ARG A 27 7.11 16.62 5.54
C ARG A 27 7.53 16.68 7.00
N ILE A 28 8.83 16.76 7.26
CA ILE A 28 9.41 16.79 8.61
C ILE A 28 10.53 17.85 8.63
N GLY A 29 10.27 19.00 9.25
CA GLY A 29 11.21 20.13 9.26
C GLY A 29 11.55 20.59 7.83
N ASN A 30 12.83 20.55 7.48
CA ASN A 30 13.34 20.94 6.15
C ASN A 30 13.44 19.76 5.17
N TYR A 31 12.78 18.64 5.46
CA TYR A 31 12.73 17.45 4.60
C TYR A 31 11.30 17.22 4.13
N ASP A 32 11.13 16.85 2.87
CA ASP A 32 9.88 16.32 2.32
C ASP A 32 10.08 14.88 1.82
N SER A 33 9.00 14.29 1.31
CA SER A 33 9.05 12.95 0.70
C SER A 33 9.57 11.85 1.64
N CYS A 34 9.49 12.06 2.96
CA CYS A 34 9.97 11.11 3.95
C CYS A 34 9.04 9.89 4.01
N CYS A 35 9.58 8.73 3.63
CA CYS A 35 8.87 7.45 3.65
C CYS A 35 9.86 6.32 3.95
N TRP A 36 9.40 5.30 4.67
CA TRP A 36 10.10 4.03 4.78
C TRP A 36 9.35 2.99 3.96
N GLN A 37 10.09 2.22 3.15
CA GLN A 37 9.55 1.12 2.34
C GLN A 37 10.34 -0.16 2.60
N THR A 38 9.63 -1.28 2.61
CA THR A 38 10.17 -2.63 2.55
C THR A 38 9.32 -3.45 1.60
N GLU A 39 9.93 -4.37 0.87
CA GLU A 39 9.19 -5.37 0.10
C GLU A 39 8.68 -6.48 1.03
N GLY A 40 7.51 -7.02 0.70
CA GLY A 40 6.86 -8.08 1.47
C GLY A 40 5.92 -8.93 0.63
N THR A 41 5.27 -9.89 1.30
CA THR A 41 4.20 -10.70 0.70
C THR A 41 2.94 -10.53 1.54
N GLY A 42 1.94 -9.86 0.96
CA GLY A 42 0.59 -9.80 1.50
C GLY A 42 -0.17 -11.09 1.24
N GLN A 43 -1.06 -11.47 2.16
CA GLN A 43 -1.92 -12.64 2.02
C GLN A 43 -3.35 -12.28 2.38
N PHE A 44 -4.30 -12.70 1.55
CA PHE A 44 -5.72 -12.57 1.82
C PHE A 44 -6.53 -13.69 1.17
N ARG A 45 -7.80 -13.83 1.58
CA ARG A 45 -8.78 -14.72 0.94
C ARG A 45 -10.05 -13.93 0.69
N PRO A 46 -10.42 -13.63 -0.57
CA PRO A 46 -11.68 -12.98 -0.87
C PRO A 46 -12.86 -13.85 -0.43
N LEU A 47 -13.81 -13.27 0.31
CA LEU A 47 -15.02 -13.96 0.76
C LEU A 47 -16.20 -13.66 -0.16
N ALA A 48 -17.32 -14.37 0.02
CA ALA A 48 -18.55 -14.07 -0.70
C ALA A 48 -18.94 -12.59 -0.54
N GLY A 49 -19.31 -11.95 -1.64
CA GLY A 49 -19.60 -10.50 -1.68
C GLY A 49 -18.36 -9.60 -1.91
N SER A 50 -17.15 -10.15 -1.94
CA SER A 50 -15.96 -9.40 -2.33
C SER A 50 -15.92 -9.16 -3.84
N ASN A 51 -15.46 -7.97 -4.25
CA ASN A 51 -15.06 -7.66 -5.63
C ASN A 51 -13.53 -7.42 -5.68
N PRO A 52 -12.71 -8.48 -5.59
CA PRO A 52 -11.27 -8.33 -5.48
C PRO A 52 -10.66 -7.88 -6.81
N ALA A 53 -9.76 -6.89 -6.76
CA ALA A 53 -8.96 -6.51 -7.92
C ALA A 53 -7.93 -7.61 -8.30
N ILE A 54 -7.56 -8.46 -7.33
CA ILE A 54 -6.58 -9.54 -7.50
C ILE A 54 -7.14 -10.82 -6.85
N GLY A 55 -7.10 -11.93 -7.59
CA GLY A 55 -7.41 -13.26 -7.06
C GLY A 55 -8.86 -13.70 -7.22
N SER A 56 -9.21 -14.82 -6.58
CA SER A 56 -10.52 -15.47 -6.72
C SER A 56 -11.20 -15.77 -5.38
N GLN A 57 -12.53 -15.74 -5.36
CA GLN A 57 -13.32 -16.03 -4.14
C GLN A 57 -12.99 -17.41 -3.56
N GLY A 58 -12.86 -17.47 -2.23
CA GLY A 58 -12.57 -18.69 -1.48
C GLY A 58 -11.12 -19.18 -1.55
N LYS A 59 -10.28 -18.59 -2.41
CA LYS A 59 -8.88 -18.98 -2.59
C LYS A 59 -7.96 -18.06 -1.79
N VAL A 60 -6.93 -18.63 -1.16
CA VAL A 60 -5.86 -17.84 -0.54
C VAL A 60 -4.95 -17.33 -1.64
N GLU A 61 -4.72 -16.02 -1.64
CA GLU A 61 -3.90 -15.32 -2.61
C GLU A 61 -2.70 -14.70 -1.90
N PHE A 62 -1.58 -14.63 -2.63
CA PHE A 62 -0.33 -14.04 -2.17
C PHE A 62 0.09 -12.97 -3.19
N VAL A 63 0.43 -11.78 -2.71
CA VAL A 63 0.76 -10.63 -3.57
C VAL A 63 2.05 -9.98 -3.07
N ARG A 64 2.91 -9.55 -4.00
CA ARG A 64 4.07 -8.71 -3.68
C ARG A 64 3.60 -7.30 -3.37
N GLU A 65 3.99 -6.79 -2.22
CA GLU A 65 3.69 -5.45 -1.70
C GLU A 65 4.96 -4.71 -1.29
#